data_AF-A0A6J7TRL3-F1
#
_entry.id   AF-A0A6J7TRL3-F1
#
_cell.length_a   1.000
_cell.length_b   1.000
_cell.length_c   1.000
_cell.angle_alpha   90.00
_cell.angle_beta   90.00
_cell.angle_gamma   90.00
#
_symmetry.space_group_name_H-M   'P 1'
#
loop_
_entity.id
_entity.type
_entity.pdbx_description
1 polymer ?
#
loop_
_entity_poly.entity_id
_entity_poly.type
_entity_poly.pdbx_seq_one_letter_code
_entity_poly.pdbx_strand_id
1 'polypeptide(L)'
;MADTISAYVRAAAAQGYGEDWDLAQLWTALKLIYPISFTPEQIIAEVGSSAALDIEFLEARILDDAAAAYKKREEELGADVLRELERKVLLSVLDRKWREHLYEMDYLQEGIGLRAMAQRDPLVEYQREGYELFSAMMDAIKEELASLVFNVEVTIEGDGSQVKARGVEEKPVQSAQLKYTAADENGVATSSDVSRNSPCPCGSGKKFKRCHGAA
;
A
#
# COMPACT_ATOMS: atom_id res chain seq x y z
N MET A 1 -12.25 -5.64 0.30
CA MET A 1 -12.12 -7.12 0.29
C MET A 1 -12.89 -7.73 -0.85
N ALA A 2 -14.23 -7.62 -0.89
CA ALA A 2 -15.03 -8.14 -2.01
C ALA A 2 -14.54 -7.63 -3.37
N ASP A 3 -14.40 -6.31 -3.52
CA ASP A 3 -13.86 -5.70 -4.76
C ASP A 3 -12.51 -6.27 -5.18
N THR A 4 -11.58 -6.46 -4.22
CA THR A 4 -10.25 -7.01 -4.47
C THR A 4 -10.37 -8.43 -4.99
N ILE A 5 -11.13 -9.29 -4.30
CA ILE A 5 -11.32 -10.70 -4.68
C ILE A 5 -11.98 -10.79 -6.06
N SER A 6 -13.04 -10.02 -6.30
CA SER A 6 -13.71 -9.92 -7.59
C SER A 6 -12.74 -9.51 -8.70
N ALA A 7 -11.84 -8.55 -8.43
CA ALA A 7 -10.81 -8.16 -9.40
C ALA A 7 -9.86 -9.30 -9.76
N TYR A 8 -9.40 -10.09 -8.79
CA TYR A 8 -8.57 -11.28 -9.05
C TYR A 8 -9.29 -12.35 -9.86
N VAL A 9 -10.54 -12.66 -9.50
CA VAL A 9 -11.34 -13.66 -10.21
C VAL A 9 -11.58 -13.22 -11.65
N ARG A 10 -11.95 -11.96 -11.88
CA ARG A 10 -12.15 -11.40 -13.22
C ARG A 10 -10.87 -11.33 -14.04
N ALA A 11 -9.73 -11.03 -13.41
CA ALA A 11 -8.45 -11.03 -14.09
C ALA A 11 -8.05 -12.44 -14.53
N ALA A 12 -8.26 -13.45 -13.67
CA ALA A 12 -7.99 -14.85 -14.00
C ALA A 12 -8.92 -15.40 -15.09
N ALA A 13 -10.18 -14.94 -15.11
CA ALA A 13 -11.20 -15.33 -16.08
C ALA A 13 -11.34 -14.34 -17.26
N ALA A 14 -10.37 -13.46 -17.48
CA ALA A 14 -10.47 -12.40 -18.49
C ALA A 14 -10.45 -12.92 -19.95
N GLN A 15 -9.88 -14.10 -20.16
CA GLN A 15 -9.74 -14.72 -21.48
C GLN A 15 -10.03 -16.22 -21.41
N GLY A 16 -10.60 -16.76 -22.48
CA GLY A 16 -10.88 -18.19 -22.62
C GLY A 16 -12.12 -18.65 -21.85
N TYR A 17 -12.26 -19.96 -21.76
CA TYR A 17 -13.33 -20.64 -21.01
C TYR A 17 -12.77 -21.24 -19.72
N GLY A 18 -13.62 -21.80 -18.86
CA GLY A 18 -13.18 -22.35 -17.56
C GLY A 18 -12.03 -23.37 -17.61
N GLU A 19 -11.83 -24.05 -18.76
CA GLU A 19 -10.69 -24.95 -18.98
C GLU A 19 -9.35 -24.23 -19.19
N ASP A 20 -9.38 -22.99 -19.66
CA ASP A 20 -8.20 -22.17 -19.97
C ASP A 20 -7.74 -21.33 -18.76
N TRP A 21 -8.54 -21.28 -17.69
CA TRP A 21 -8.25 -20.45 -16.52
C TRP A 21 -7.11 -21.02 -15.69
N ASP A 22 -6.12 -20.19 -15.36
CA ASP A 22 -5.04 -20.56 -14.44
C ASP A 22 -5.51 -20.47 -12.98
N LEU A 23 -6.25 -21.50 -12.55
CA LEU A 23 -6.74 -21.61 -11.18
C LEU A 23 -5.58 -21.74 -10.16
N ALA A 24 -4.43 -22.27 -10.57
CA ALA A 24 -3.28 -22.40 -9.69
C ALA A 24 -2.71 -21.02 -9.33
N GLN A 25 -2.57 -20.14 -10.33
CA GLN A 25 -2.16 -18.76 -10.12
C GLN A 25 -3.19 -17.99 -9.29
N LEU A 26 -4.48 -18.13 -9.60
CA LEU A 26 -5.56 -17.49 -8.84
C LEU A 26 -5.52 -17.88 -7.36
N TRP A 27 -5.42 -19.17 -7.04
CA TRP A 27 -5.34 -19.62 -5.64
C TRP A 27 -4.06 -19.17 -4.95
N THR A 28 -2.94 -19.10 -5.67
CA THR A 28 -1.68 -18.58 -5.12
C THR A 28 -1.84 -17.13 -4.71
N ALA A 29 -2.50 -16.31 -5.53
CA ALA A 29 -2.81 -14.92 -5.19
C ALA A 29 -3.80 -14.81 -4.03
N LEU A 30 -4.90 -15.57 -4.05
CA LEU A 30 -5.93 -15.53 -2.99
C LEU A 30 -5.40 -15.90 -1.61
N LYS A 31 -4.47 -16.87 -1.52
CA LYS A 31 -3.82 -17.27 -0.26
C LYS A 31 -3.03 -16.15 0.41
N LEU A 32 -2.55 -15.17 -0.35
CA LEU A 32 -1.88 -13.99 0.22
C LEU A 32 -2.86 -13.01 0.85
N ILE A 33 -4.13 -13.05 0.41
CA ILE A 33 -5.18 -12.14 0.86
C ILE A 33 -5.91 -12.70 2.07
N TYR A 34 -6.34 -13.96 2.01
CA TYR A 34 -7.10 -14.57 3.10
C TYR A 34 -6.89 -16.10 3.14
N PRO A 35 -7.19 -16.76 4.28
CA PRO A 35 -7.03 -18.20 4.41
C PRO A 35 -8.16 -18.96 3.69
N ILE A 36 -8.04 -19.08 2.37
CA ILE A 36 -9.00 -19.83 1.53
C ILE A 36 -9.14 -21.28 2.01
N SER A 37 -10.38 -21.75 2.16
CA SER A 37 -10.66 -23.03 2.82
C SER A 37 -10.71 -24.24 1.88
N PHE A 38 -10.84 -24.00 0.57
CA PHE A 38 -11.03 -25.03 -0.44
C PHE A 38 -10.00 -24.96 -1.55
N THR A 39 -9.88 -26.04 -2.33
CA THR A 39 -8.93 -26.16 -3.45
C THR A 39 -9.63 -26.04 -4.81
N PRO A 40 -8.88 -25.75 -5.90
CA PRO A 40 -9.46 -25.71 -7.25
C PRO A 40 -10.18 -27.01 -7.61
N GLU A 41 -9.63 -28.15 -7.22
CA GLU A 41 -10.18 -29.48 -7.53
C GLU A 41 -11.53 -29.71 -6.86
N GLN A 42 -11.74 -29.15 -5.67
CA GLN A 42 -13.02 -29.27 -4.96
C GLN A 42 -14.13 -28.51 -5.69
N ILE A 43 -13.83 -27.31 -6.23
CA ILE A 43 -14.79 -26.57 -7.03
C ILE A 43 -15.06 -27.26 -8.36
N ILE A 44 -14.02 -27.77 -9.04
CA ILE A 44 -14.22 -28.52 -10.28
C ILE A 44 -15.09 -29.76 -10.04
N ALA A 45 -14.92 -30.44 -8.90
CA ALA A 45 -15.74 -31.58 -8.53
C ALA A 45 -17.20 -31.19 -8.22
N GLU A 46 -17.44 -30.00 -7.65
CA GLU A 46 -18.78 -29.48 -7.35
C GLU A 46 -19.57 -29.19 -8.65
N VAL A 47 -18.88 -28.69 -9.68
CA VAL A 47 -19.48 -28.33 -10.98
C VAL A 47 -19.42 -29.49 -11.99
N GLY A 48 -18.55 -30.47 -11.77
CA GLY A 48 -18.40 -31.70 -12.55
C GLY A 48 -17.27 -31.65 -13.59
N SER A 49 -16.95 -30.49 -14.17
CA SER A 49 -15.80 -30.31 -15.05
C SER A 49 -15.30 -28.86 -15.05
N SER A 50 -14.06 -28.65 -15.47
CA SER A 50 -13.47 -27.32 -15.66
C SER A 50 -14.19 -26.50 -16.74
N ALA A 51 -14.70 -27.15 -17.80
CA ALA A 51 -15.46 -26.48 -18.85
C ALA A 51 -16.79 -25.89 -18.39
N ALA A 52 -17.41 -26.49 -17.38
CA ALA A 52 -18.66 -26.03 -16.83
C ALA A 52 -18.47 -24.92 -15.78
N LEU A 53 -17.22 -24.57 -15.46
CA LEU A 53 -16.90 -23.55 -14.48
C LEU A 53 -17.32 -22.17 -15.00
N ASP A 54 -18.24 -21.55 -14.28
CA ASP A 54 -18.73 -20.21 -14.55
C ASP A 54 -18.08 -19.18 -13.63
N ILE A 55 -17.86 -17.97 -14.16
CA ILE A 55 -17.15 -16.90 -13.44
C ILE A 55 -17.99 -16.36 -12.28
N GLU A 56 -19.30 -16.22 -12.48
CA GLU A 56 -20.20 -15.70 -11.46
C GLU A 56 -20.32 -16.71 -10.32
N PHE A 57 -20.39 -18.01 -10.65
CA PHE A 57 -20.34 -19.08 -9.67
C PHE A 57 -19.02 -19.08 -8.88
N LEU A 58 -17.89 -19.02 -9.57
CA LEU A 58 -16.57 -19.00 -8.93
C LEU A 58 -16.40 -17.78 -8.03
N GLU A 59 -16.76 -16.59 -8.51
CA GLU A 59 -16.72 -15.33 -7.76
C GLU A 59 -17.58 -15.44 -6.49
N ALA A 60 -18.83 -15.90 -6.61
CA ALA A 60 -19.73 -16.07 -5.47
C ALA A 60 -19.17 -17.04 -4.42
N ARG A 61 -18.66 -18.21 -4.86
CA ARG A 61 -18.13 -19.22 -3.92
C ARG A 61 -16.90 -18.74 -3.16
N ILE A 62 -16.00 -17.99 -3.81
CA ILE A 62 -14.82 -17.41 -3.17
C ILE A 62 -15.23 -16.27 -2.22
N LEU A 63 -16.20 -15.44 -2.59
CA LEU A 63 -16.69 -14.37 -1.72
C LEU A 63 -17.38 -14.90 -0.46
N ASP A 64 -18.18 -15.96 -0.59
CA ASP A 64 -18.83 -16.63 0.55
C ASP A 64 -17.79 -17.21 1.52
N ASP A 65 -16.72 -17.82 1.00
CA ASP A 65 -15.63 -18.35 1.82
C ASP A 65 -14.84 -17.25 2.53
N ALA A 66 -14.54 -16.16 1.83
CA ALA A 66 -13.89 -15.00 2.43
C ALA A 66 -14.75 -14.36 3.54
N ALA A 67 -16.07 -14.29 3.35
CA ALA A 67 -17.01 -13.82 4.37
C ALA A 67 -17.04 -14.77 5.58
N ALA A 68 -17.01 -16.07 5.36
CA ALA A 68 -16.93 -17.06 6.44
C ALA A 68 -15.60 -16.96 7.22
N ALA A 69 -14.48 -16.78 6.52
CA ALA A 69 -13.17 -16.55 7.13
C ALA A 69 -13.16 -15.27 7.97
N TYR A 70 -13.75 -14.18 7.45
CA TYR A 70 -13.87 -12.91 8.19
C TYR A 70 -14.70 -13.07 9.46
N LYS A 71 -15.84 -13.77 9.36
CA LYS A 71 -16.70 -14.04 10.53
C LYS A 71 -15.97 -14.86 11.59
N LYS A 72 -15.24 -15.91 11.19
CA LYS A 72 -14.42 -16.70 12.10
C LYS A 72 -13.37 -15.84 12.79
N ARG A 73 -12.74 -14.93 12.05
CA ARG A 73 -11.76 -13.97 12.60
C ARG A 73 -12.39 -13.02 13.63
N GLU A 74 -13.62 -12.56 13.39
CA GLU A 74 -14.40 -11.74 14.33
C GLU A 74 -14.77 -12.52 15.60
N GLU A 75 -15.12 -13.79 15.48
CA GLU A 75 -15.38 -14.68 16.62
C GLU A 75 -14.11 -14.94 17.46
N GLU A 76 -12.94 -15.05 16.82
CA GLU A 76 -11.65 -15.27 17.51
C GLU A 76 -11.15 -14.03 18.27
N LEU A 77 -11.29 -12.83 17.68
CA LEU A 77 -10.75 -11.59 18.26
C LEU A 77 -11.77 -10.81 19.09
N GLY A 78 -13.07 -11.00 18.81
CA GLY A 78 -14.14 -10.14 19.30
C GLY A 78 -14.33 -8.89 18.44
N ALA A 79 -15.57 -8.40 18.38
CA ALA A 79 -15.96 -7.29 17.51
C ALA A 79 -15.17 -6.00 17.79
N ASP A 80 -15.05 -5.59 19.06
CA ASP A 80 -14.38 -4.33 19.41
C ASP A 80 -12.89 -4.33 19.02
N VAL A 81 -12.18 -5.43 19.30
CA VAL A 81 -10.77 -5.59 18.95
C VAL A 81 -10.59 -5.60 17.44
N LEU A 82 -11.47 -6.29 16.70
CA LEU A 82 -11.41 -6.33 15.26
C LEU A 82 -11.63 -4.95 14.63
N ARG A 83 -12.60 -4.16 15.13
CA ARG A 83 -12.85 -2.79 14.63
C ARG A 83 -11.65 -1.86 14.87
N GLU A 84 -11.00 -2.00 16.02
CA GLU A 84 -9.78 -1.25 16.30
C GLU A 84 -8.60 -1.70 15.44
N LEU A 85 -8.47 -3.01 15.17
CA LEU A 85 -7.49 -3.54 14.23
C LEU A 85 -7.71 -2.97 12.82
N GLU A 86 -8.94 -3.05 12.29
CA GLU A 86 -9.31 -2.51 10.98
C GLU A 86 -8.96 -1.02 10.87
N ARG A 87 -9.30 -0.23 11.89
CA ARG A 87 -8.99 1.21 11.91
C ARG A 87 -7.49 1.46 11.85
N LYS A 88 -6.70 0.72 12.65
CA LYS A 88 -5.23 0.87 12.67
C LYS A 88 -4.59 0.46 11.36
N VAL A 89 -5.02 -0.68 10.81
CA VAL A 89 -4.57 -1.18 9.51
C VAL A 89 -4.92 -0.17 8.41
N LEU A 90 -6.15 0.35 8.40
CA LEU A 90 -6.60 1.37 7.45
C LEU A 90 -5.71 2.62 7.48
N LEU A 91 -5.52 3.20 8.66
CA LEU A 91 -4.76 4.44 8.80
C LEU A 91 -3.28 4.25 8.45
N SER A 92 -2.67 3.13 8.85
CA SER A 92 -1.27 2.83 8.55
C SER A 92 -1.03 2.63 7.04
N VAL A 93 -1.85 1.80 6.38
CA VAL A 93 -1.69 1.53 4.95
C VAL A 93 -1.96 2.79 4.14
N LEU A 94 -3.00 3.55 4.50
CA LEU A 94 -3.34 4.80 3.81
C LEU A 94 -2.21 5.82 3.91
N ASP A 95 -1.66 6.05 5.10
CA ASP A 95 -0.60 7.05 5.28
C ASP A 95 0.66 6.68 4.49
N ARG A 96 1.11 5.42 4.59
CA ARG A 96 2.28 4.95 3.85
C ARG A 96 2.07 5.02 2.33
N LYS A 97 0.93 4.53 1.81
CA LYS A 97 0.64 4.53 0.37
C LYS A 97 0.45 5.94 -0.19
N TRP A 98 -0.18 6.83 0.57
CA TRP A 98 -0.32 8.23 0.19
C TRP A 98 1.04 8.92 0.10
N ARG A 99 1.93 8.65 1.07
CA ARG A 99 3.30 9.20 1.06
C ARG A 99 4.11 8.69 -0.13
N GLU A 100 4.04 7.39 -0.42
CA GLU A 100 4.61 6.77 -1.64
C GLU A 100 4.09 7.49 -2.90
N HIS A 101 2.78 7.69 -3.01
CA HIS A 101 2.17 8.39 -4.15
C HIS A 101 2.62 9.85 -4.29
N LEU A 102 2.74 10.61 -3.20
CA LEU A 102 3.25 11.98 -3.27
C LEU A 102 4.68 12.02 -3.85
N TYR A 103 5.54 11.07 -3.49
CA TYR A 103 6.88 10.97 -4.09
C TYR A 103 6.84 10.62 -5.58
N GLU A 104 5.95 9.72 -5.99
CA GLU A 104 5.75 9.39 -7.41
C GLU A 104 5.23 10.60 -8.21
N MET A 105 4.33 11.39 -7.62
CA MET A 105 3.80 12.60 -8.23
C MET A 105 4.84 13.71 -8.37
N ASP A 106 5.72 13.88 -7.37
CA ASP A 106 6.86 14.80 -7.46
C ASP A 106 7.80 14.39 -8.60
N TYR A 107 8.12 13.10 -8.72
CA TYR A 107 8.96 12.58 -9.80
C TYR A 107 8.30 12.75 -11.19
N LEU A 108 6.99 12.48 -11.29
CA LEU A 108 6.23 12.70 -12.52
C LEU A 108 6.26 14.17 -12.94
N GLN A 109 6.12 15.09 -11.98
CA GLN A 109 6.17 16.53 -12.23
C GLN A 109 7.54 16.98 -12.75
N GLU A 110 8.65 16.44 -12.23
CA GLU A 110 9.99 16.74 -12.73
C GLU A 110 10.20 16.23 -14.18
N GLY A 111 9.63 15.06 -14.51
CA GLY A 111 9.74 14.43 -15.82
C GLY A 111 8.85 15.02 -16.92
N ILE A 112 7.79 15.74 -16.58
CA ILE A 112 6.81 16.26 -17.54
C ILE A 112 7.41 17.28 -18.52
N GLY A 113 8.46 18.00 -18.09
CA GLY A 113 9.13 19.03 -18.90
C GLY A 113 9.79 18.46 -20.16
N LEU A 114 10.26 17.21 -20.11
CA LEU A 114 10.85 16.52 -21.27
C LEU A 114 9.79 16.11 -22.31
N ARG A 115 8.52 15.99 -21.91
CA ARG A 115 7.41 15.54 -22.79
C ARG A 115 6.78 16.67 -23.58
N ALA A 116 6.93 17.91 -23.13
CA ALA A 116 6.60 19.10 -23.91
C ALA A 116 7.33 19.11 -25.27
N MET A 117 8.51 18.48 -25.36
CA MET A 117 9.28 18.35 -26.60
C MET A 117 8.63 17.39 -27.62
N ALA A 118 7.73 16.51 -27.18
CA ALA A 118 7.04 15.53 -28.03
C ALA A 118 5.70 16.05 -28.60
N GLN A 119 5.45 17.37 -28.56
CA GLN A 119 4.21 18.02 -29.04
C GLN A 119 2.92 17.53 -28.37
N ARG A 120 3.02 16.83 -27.24
CA ARG A 120 1.88 16.52 -26.37
C ARG A 120 1.71 17.60 -25.33
N ASP A 121 0.47 17.86 -24.93
CA ASP A 121 0.16 18.81 -23.86
C ASP A 121 0.65 18.23 -22.52
N PRO A 122 1.65 18.86 -21.86
CA PRO A 122 2.20 18.35 -20.61
C PRO A 122 1.16 18.24 -19.49
N LEU A 123 0.16 19.13 -19.46
CA LEU A 123 -0.87 19.12 -18.43
C LEU A 123 -1.78 17.90 -18.57
N VAL A 124 -2.15 17.55 -19.81
CA VAL A 124 -3.01 16.40 -20.10
C VAL A 124 -2.31 15.10 -19.76
N GLU A 125 -1.03 14.96 -20.14
CA GLU A 125 -0.25 13.77 -19.82
C GLU A 125 -0.03 13.64 -18.30
N TYR A 126 0.21 14.76 -17.59
CA TYR A 126 0.34 14.76 -16.14
C TYR A 126 -0.94 14.29 -15.44
N GLN A 127 -2.10 14.81 -15.87
CA GLN A 127 -3.39 14.41 -15.30
C GLN A 127 -3.70 12.94 -15.57
N ARG A 128 -3.44 12.47 -16.79
CA ARG A 128 -3.67 11.07 -17.17
C ARG A 128 -2.81 10.13 -16.35
N GLU A 129 -1.49 10.34 -16.34
CA GLU A 129 -0.58 9.45 -15.61
C GLU A 129 -0.74 9.58 -14.11
N GLY A 130 -0.99 10.79 -13.60
CA GLY A 130 -1.30 10.99 -12.19
C GLY A 130 -2.55 10.21 -11.76
N TYR A 131 -3.59 10.15 -12.60
CA TYR A 131 -4.78 9.34 -12.34
C TYR A 131 -4.50 7.84 -12.40
N GLU A 132 -3.68 7.38 -13.36
CA GLU A 132 -3.26 5.98 -13.45
C GLU A 132 -2.49 5.55 -12.19
N LEU A 133 -1.53 6.38 -11.73
CA LEU A 133 -0.80 6.16 -10.47
C LEU A 133 -1.72 6.18 -9.25
N PHE A 134 -2.65 7.14 -9.18
CA PHE A 134 -3.62 7.20 -8.09
C PHE A 134 -4.51 5.95 -8.03
N SER A 135 -5.00 5.49 -9.18
CA SER A 135 -5.83 4.28 -9.27
C SER A 135 -5.05 3.04 -8.82
N ALA A 136 -3.80 2.90 -9.28
CA ALA A 136 -2.91 1.81 -8.86
C ALA A 136 -2.63 1.85 -7.34
N MET A 137 -2.40 3.04 -6.77
CA MET A 137 -2.27 3.22 -5.33
C MET A 137 -3.54 2.77 -4.59
N MET A 138 -4.72 3.17 -5.06
CA MET A 138 -5.99 2.80 -4.44
C MET A 138 -6.23 1.28 -4.46
N ASP A 139 -5.89 0.61 -5.55
CA ASP A 139 -6.00 -0.85 -5.65
C ASP A 139 -5.00 -1.56 -4.73
N ALA A 140 -3.75 -1.07 -4.66
CA ALA A 140 -2.74 -1.57 -3.73
C ALA A 140 -3.17 -1.39 -2.27
N ILE A 141 -3.80 -0.26 -1.92
CA ILE A 141 -4.40 -0.05 -0.59
C ILE A 141 -5.44 -1.14 -0.32
N LYS A 142 -6.41 -1.35 -1.22
CA LYS A 142 -7.49 -2.34 -1.01
C LYS A 142 -6.95 -3.75 -0.80
N GLU A 143 -5.94 -4.15 -1.59
CA GLU A 143 -5.30 -5.46 -1.49
C GLU A 143 -4.58 -5.63 -0.15
N GLU A 144 -3.76 -4.66 0.22
CA GLU A 144 -2.97 -4.73 1.44
C GLU A 144 -3.84 -4.69 2.70
N LEU A 145 -4.90 -3.88 2.70
CA LEU A 145 -5.90 -3.88 3.77
C LEU A 145 -6.56 -5.24 3.95
N ALA A 146 -6.98 -5.87 2.84
CA ALA A 146 -7.61 -7.17 2.87
C ALA A 146 -6.66 -8.23 3.44
N SER A 147 -5.40 -8.23 3.01
CA SER A 147 -4.37 -9.15 3.51
C SER A 147 -4.07 -8.96 5.00
N LEU A 148 -3.84 -7.72 5.44
CA LEU A 148 -3.42 -7.45 6.81
C LEU A 148 -4.50 -7.79 7.85
N VAL A 149 -5.78 -7.61 7.54
CA VAL A 149 -6.87 -7.97 8.48
C VAL A 149 -6.82 -9.45 8.86
N PHE A 150 -6.44 -10.33 7.94
CA PHE A 150 -6.33 -11.77 8.20
C PHE A 150 -4.97 -12.19 8.75
N ASN A 151 -3.88 -11.58 8.27
CA ASN A 151 -2.53 -12.08 8.52
C ASN A 151 -1.82 -11.42 9.72
N VAL A 152 -2.31 -10.28 10.22
CA VAL A 152 -1.66 -9.59 11.33
C VAL A 152 -1.85 -10.33 12.66
N GLU A 153 -0.74 -10.56 13.35
CA GLU A 153 -0.74 -11.04 14.74
C GLU A 153 -1.21 -9.91 15.67
N VAL A 154 -2.32 -10.17 16.38
CA VAL A 154 -2.87 -9.25 17.37
C VAL A 154 -2.40 -9.66 18.75
N THR A 155 -1.76 -8.73 19.48
CA THR A 155 -1.47 -8.90 20.90
C THR A 155 -2.25 -7.88 21.69
N ILE A 156 -2.99 -8.35 22.71
CA ILE A 156 -3.74 -7.49 23.63
C ILE A 156 -2.81 -7.17 24.80
N GLU A 157 -2.42 -5.89 24.96
CA GLU A 157 -1.66 -5.44 26.13
C GLU A 157 -2.57 -4.61 27.07
N GLY A 158 -2.50 -4.89 28.37
CA GLY A 158 -3.25 -4.17 29.41
C GLY A 158 -4.70 -4.63 29.59
N ASP A 159 -5.55 -3.77 30.17
CA ASP A 159 -6.97 -4.00 30.53
C ASP A 159 -7.91 -4.03 29.29
N GLY A 160 -7.42 -4.54 28.16
CA GLY A 160 -8.18 -4.68 26.90
C GLY A 160 -8.24 -3.43 26.01
N SER A 161 -7.70 -2.28 26.43
CA SER A 161 -7.86 -1.00 25.71
C SER A 161 -6.82 -0.74 24.59
N GLN A 162 -5.71 -1.49 24.53
CA GLN A 162 -4.64 -1.22 23.55
C GLN A 162 -4.35 -2.46 22.69
N VAL A 163 -4.93 -2.47 21.48
CA VAL A 163 -4.67 -3.49 20.46
C VAL A 163 -3.33 -3.18 19.78
N LYS A 164 -2.28 -3.99 19.98
CA LYS A 164 -1.05 -3.88 19.19
C LYS A 164 -1.11 -4.84 18.01
N ALA A 165 -0.88 -4.29 16.83
CA ALA A 165 -0.89 -4.97 15.55
C ALA A 165 0.55 -5.05 15.05
N ARG A 166 1.20 -6.21 15.21
CA ARG A 166 2.61 -6.37 14.89
C ARG A 166 2.81 -6.21 13.37
N GLY A 167 3.66 -5.26 12.97
CA GLY A 167 3.92 -4.95 11.55
C GLY A 167 3.09 -3.81 10.96
N VAL A 168 2.10 -3.29 11.69
CA VAL A 168 1.26 -2.13 11.30
C VAL A 168 1.73 -0.84 11.99
N GLU A 169 2.58 -0.95 13.01
CA GLU A 169 3.21 0.20 13.63
C GLU A 169 4.28 0.77 12.69
N GLU A 170 4.04 1.98 12.17
CA GLU A 170 5.06 2.75 11.47
C GLU A 170 6.22 2.99 12.44
N LYS A 171 7.38 2.39 12.15
CA LYS A 171 8.63 2.91 12.70
C LYS A 171 8.70 4.38 12.25
N PRO A 172 8.89 5.35 13.17
CA PRO A 172 9.12 6.71 12.73
C PRO A 172 10.30 6.66 11.78
N VAL A 173 10.04 6.95 10.51
CA VAL A 173 11.08 7.16 9.53
C VAL A 173 11.84 8.34 10.11
N GLN A 174 12.99 8.08 10.73
CA GLN A 174 13.95 9.13 10.96
C GLN A 174 14.20 9.65 9.56
N SER A 175 13.63 10.81 9.25
CA SER A 175 13.98 11.56 8.06
C SER A 175 15.48 11.78 8.22
N ALA A 176 16.27 10.88 7.63
CA ALA A 176 17.69 11.04 7.51
C ALA A 176 17.81 12.25 6.59
N GLN A 177 17.80 13.44 7.20
CA GLN A 177 18.09 14.67 6.52
C GLN A 177 19.40 14.42 5.81
N LEU A 178 19.36 14.39 4.48
CA LEU A 178 20.52 14.17 3.64
C LEU A 178 21.60 15.15 4.12
N LYS A 179 22.64 14.61 4.76
CA LYS A 179 23.75 15.40 5.27
C LYS A 179 24.59 15.83 4.07
N TYR A 180 24.36 17.04 3.60
CA TYR A 180 25.25 17.67 2.63
C TYR A 180 26.55 18.05 3.34
N THR A 181 27.60 17.27 3.11
CA THR A 181 28.97 17.66 3.45
C THR A 181 29.54 18.49 2.31
N ALA A 182 29.75 19.79 2.53
CA ALA A 182 30.64 20.59 1.70
C ALA A 182 32.01 20.66 2.39
N ALA A 183 33.08 20.41 1.65
CA ALA A 183 34.44 20.62 2.14
C ALA A 183 34.75 22.12 2.13
N ASP A 184 35.40 22.61 3.18
CA ASP A 184 36.00 23.94 3.18
C ASP A 184 37.32 23.95 2.39
N GLU A 185 37.90 25.14 2.22
CA GLU A 185 39.17 25.36 1.50
C GLU A 185 40.39 24.64 2.12
N ASN A 186 40.24 24.05 3.30
CA ASN A 186 41.27 23.27 3.99
C ASN A 186 40.99 21.76 3.96
N GLY A 187 39.95 21.32 3.26
CA GLY A 187 39.61 19.90 3.11
C GLY A 187 39.00 19.26 4.36
N VAL A 188 38.50 20.06 5.31
CA VAL A 188 37.86 19.55 6.53
C VAL A 188 36.35 19.47 6.32
N ALA A 189 35.80 18.26 6.43
CA ALA A 189 34.35 18.04 6.37
C ALA A 189 33.70 18.47 7.69
N THR A 190 32.99 19.61 7.71
CA THR A 190 32.20 20.03 8.87
C THR A 190 30.72 19.73 8.64
N SER A 191 30.16 18.76 9.39
CA SER A 191 28.72 18.53 9.44
C SER A 191 28.10 19.48 10.45
N SER A 192 27.41 20.54 10.00
CA SER A 192 26.67 21.40 10.92
C SER A 192 25.18 21.04 10.90
N ASP A 193 24.67 20.51 12.02
CA ASP A 193 23.24 20.23 12.25
C ASP A 193 22.46 21.55 12.50
N VAL A 194 22.63 22.54 11.62
CA VAL A 194 22.03 23.88 11.78
C VAL A 194 20.80 24.00 10.89
N SER A 195 19.63 23.86 11.50
CA SER A 195 18.33 24.09 10.83
C SER A 195 18.25 25.51 10.23
N ARG A 196 17.62 25.64 9.05
CA ARG A 196 17.47 26.91 8.29
C ARG A 196 16.91 28.08 9.12
N ASN A 197 16.10 27.81 10.14
CA ASN A 197 15.49 28.83 10.99
C ASN A 197 16.21 29.05 12.34
N SER A 198 17.23 28.25 12.67
CA SER A 198 18.00 28.39 13.92
C SER A 198 18.89 29.64 13.90
N PRO A 199 19.31 30.15 15.08
CA PRO A 199 20.31 31.20 15.18
C PRO A 199 21.60 30.81 14.46
N CYS A 200 22.18 31.74 13.71
CA CYS A 200 23.38 31.47 12.94
C CYS A 200 24.61 31.31 13.87
N PRO A 201 25.41 30.23 13.72
CA PRO A 201 26.52 29.91 14.63
C PRO A 201 27.67 30.93 14.59
N CYS A 202 27.69 31.84 13.61
CA CYS A 202 28.66 32.95 13.54
C CYS A 202 28.42 34.06 14.58
N GLY A 203 27.39 33.94 15.44
CA GLY A 203 27.10 34.94 16.48
C GLY A 203 26.45 36.23 15.98
N SER A 204 26.00 36.28 14.72
CA SER A 204 25.42 37.50 14.11
C SER A 204 24.02 37.87 14.61
N GLY A 205 23.39 37.05 15.44
CA GLY A 205 22.00 37.23 15.90
C GLY A 205 20.92 37.02 14.83
N LYS A 206 21.30 36.71 13.58
CA LYS A 206 20.37 36.46 12.46
C LYS A 206 20.04 34.96 12.35
N LYS A 207 18.88 34.62 11.76
CA LYS A 207 18.53 33.23 11.41
C LYS A 207 19.48 32.70 10.32
N PHE A 208 19.83 31.41 10.35
CA PHE A 208 20.81 30.79 9.44
C PHE A 208 20.50 31.07 7.96
N LYS A 209 19.24 30.91 7.52
CA LYS A 209 18.80 31.21 6.14
C LYS A 209 18.93 32.67 5.69
N ARG A 210 19.16 33.60 6.61
CA ARG A 210 19.35 35.04 6.34
C ARG A 210 20.82 35.47 6.55
N CYS A 211 21.71 34.50 6.67
CA CYS A 211 23.14 34.70 6.87
C CYS A 211 23.88 33.65 6.03
N HIS A 212 24.58 32.70 6.65
CA HIS A 212 25.40 31.69 5.95
C HIS A 212 24.60 30.63 5.18
N GLY A 213 23.29 30.52 5.40
CA GLY A 213 22.37 29.68 4.63
C GLY A 213 21.55 30.46 3.60
N ALA A 214 21.95 31.69 3.26
CA ALA A 214 21.33 32.50 2.21
C ALA A 214 21.96 32.15 0.86
N ALA A 215 21.41 31.12 0.22
CA ALA A 215 21.48 30.91 -1.22
C ALA A 215 20.07 31.12 -1.79
#